data_AF-A0A534SDD2-F1
#
_entry.id   AF-A0A534SDD2-F1
#
_cell.length_a   1.000
_cell.length_b   1.000
_cell.length_c   1.000
_cell.angle_alpha   90.00
_cell.angle_beta   90.00
_cell.angle_gamma   90.00
#
_symmetry.space_group_name_H-M   'P 1'
#
loop_
_entity.id
_entity.type
_entity.pdbx_description
1 polymer ?
#
loop_
_entity_poly.entity_id
_entity_poly.type
_entity_poly.pdbx_seq_one_letter_code
_entity_poly.pdbx_strand_id
1 'polypeptide(L)'
;MRSLREEFAALVRDGTLGRGALEIARIAYPDLQPEGHLADLARLAEAVRPAIDARMPPEDIALAVGDHLFRTCGFHGNTEDYYDPRNSFLNDVL
;
A
#
# COMPACT_ATOMS: atom_id res chain seq x y z
N MET A 1 10.99 0.03 -28.15
CA MET A 1 10.45 -0.23 -26.80
C MET A 1 11.23 0.62 -25.82
N ARG A 2 10.57 1.23 -24.82
CA ARG A 2 11.30 1.85 -23.71
C ARG A 2 11.98 0.75 -22.89
N SER A 3 13.06 1.09 -22.21
CA SER A 3 13.68 0.20 -21.24
C SER A 3 12.80 0.11 -19.97
N LEU A 4 12.88 -1.03 -19.27
CA LEU A 4 12.22 -1.23 -17.97
C LEU A 4 12.53 -0.08 -16.98
N ARG A 5 13.77 0.45 -17.03
CA ARG A 5 14.19 1.60 -16.23
C ARG A 5 13.41 2.87 -16.57
N GLU A 6 13.21 3.17 -17.85
CA GLU A 6 12.46 4.36 -18.30
C GLU A 6 10.98 4.24 -17.99
N GLU A 7 10.42 3.04 -18.09
CA GLU A 7 9.03 2.74 -17.73
C GLU A 7 8.81 2.90 -16.23
N PHE A 8 9.71 2.33 -15.40
CA PHE A 8 9.65 2.48 -13.96
C PHE A 8 9.87 3.93 -13.51
N ALA A 9 10.80 4.66 -14.12
CA ALA A 9 11.04 6.07 -13.79
C ALA A 9 9.84 6.96 -14.14
N ALA A 10 9.13 6.67 -15.24
CA ALA A 10 7.89 7.36 -15.57
C ALA A 10 6.78 7.03 -14.55
N LEU A 11 6.67 5.76 -14.16
CA LEU A 11 5.71 5.34 -13.14
C LEU A 11 5.95 6.00 -11.78
N VAL A 12 7.20 6.13 -11.34
CA VAL A 12 7.52 6.79 -10.07
C VAL A 12 7.28 8.30 -10.14
N ARG A 13 7.44 8.91 -11.32
CA ARG A 13 7.24 10.34 -11.52
C ARG A 13 5.77 10.73 -11.56
N ASP A 14 4.97 9.94 -12.28
CA ASP A 14 3.60 10.31 -12.65
C ASP A 14 2.54 9.40 -11.99
N GLY A 15 2.96 8.31 -11.35
CA GLY A 15 2.09 7.32 -10.71
C GLY A 15 2.03 7.44 -9.20
N THR A 16 1.14 6.66 -8.58
CA THR A 16 1.00 6.58 -7.13
C THR A 16 1.97 5.57 -6.53
N LEU A 17 2.39 5.76 -5.28
CA LEU A 17 3.27 4.81 -4.57
C LEU A 17 2.68 3.40 -4.54
N GLY A 18 1.37 3.27 -4.31
CA GLY A 18 0.68 1.98 -4.34
C GLY A 18 0.77 1.29 -5.71
N ARG A 19 0.61 2.04 -6.81
CA ARG A 19 0.77 1.49 -8.17
C ARG A 19 2.21 1.03 -8.39
N GLY A 20 3.19 1.85 -8.01
CA GLY A 20 4.61 1.51 -8.07
C GLY A 20 4.93 0.18 -7.37
N ALA A 21 4.45 0.01 -6.13
CA ALA A 21 4.66 -1.20 -5.36
C ALA A 21 4.04 -2.45 -6.01
N LEU A 22 2.85 -2.33 -6.61
CA LEU A 22 2.18 -3.45 -7.29
C LEU A 22 2.86 -3.82 -8.61
N GLU A 23 3.39 -2.84 -9.36
CA GLU A 23 4.17 -3.15 -10.56
C GLU A 23 5.50 -3.85 -10.21
N ILE A 24 6.11 -3.54 -9.06
CA ILE A 24 7.25 -4.32 -8.54
C ILE A 24 6.81 -5.74 -8.19
N ALA A 25 5.66 -5.90 -7.52
CA ALA A 25 5.14 -7.22 -7.16
C ALA A 25 4.86 -8.12 -8.37
N ARG A 26 4.51 -7.55 -9.53
CA ARG A 26 4.33 -8.29 -10.79
C ARG A 26 5.58 -9.01 -11.30
N ILE A 27 6.77 -8.65 -10.79
CA ILE A 27 8.00 -9.41 -11.06
C ILE A 27 7.91 -10.83 -10.46
N ALA A 28 7.34 -10.95 -9.26
CA ALA A 28 7.12 -12.23 -8.59
C ALA A 28 5.76 -12.87 -8.95
N TYR A 29 4.77 -12.03 -9.26
CA TYR A 29 3.40 -12.42 -9.57
C TYR A 29 2.95 -11.89 -10.94
N PRO A 30 3.35 -12.51 -12.06
CA PRO A 30 3.12 -11.97 -13.41
C PRO A 30 1.64 -11.67 -13.75
N ASP A 31 0.72 -12.48 -13.20
CA ASP A 31 -0.72 -12.39 -13.45
C ASP A 31 -1.46 -11.47 -12.45
N LEU A 32 -0.75 -10.85 -11.49
CA LEU A 32 -1.31 -9.92 -10.52
C LEU A 32 -2.00 -8.75 -11.23
N GLN A 33 -3.22 -8.44 -10.79
CA GLN A 33 -4.03 -7.33 -11.28
C GLN A 33 -3.98 -6.16 -10.29
N PRO A 34 -3.21 -5.08 -10.56
CA PRO A 34 -3.01 -3.98 -9.60
C PRO A 34 -4.31 -3.28 -9.17
N GLU A 35 -5.30 -3.19 -10.06
CA GLU A 35 -6.50 -2.39 -9.87
C GLU A 35 -7.34 -2.86 -8.65
N GLY A 36 -7.36 -4.17 -8.37
CA GLY A 36 -8.04 -4.72 -7.20
C GLY A 36 -7.42 -4.22 -5.89
N HIS A 37 -6.10 -4.35 -5.78
CA HIS A 37 -5.34 -3.94 -4.59
C HIS A 37 -5.33 -2.41 -4.40
N LEU A 38 -5.37 -1.63 -5.49
CA LEU A 38 -5.56 -0.19 -5.40
C LEU A 38 -6.96 0.18 -4.88
N ALA A 39 -7.99 -0.58 -5.23
CA ALA A 39 -9.32 -0.42 -4.67
C ALA A 39 -9.37 -0.81 -3.19
N ASP A 40 -8.60 -1.82 -2.77
CA ASP A 40 -8.42 -2.16 -1.34
C ASP A 40 -7.85 -0.98 -0.55
N LEU A 41 -6.77 -0.37 -1.04
CA LEU A 41 -6.18 0.82 -0.44
C LEU A 41 -7.16 1.99 -0.35
N ALA A 42 -7.91 2.24 -1.44
CA ALA A 42 -8.92 3.30 -1.45
C ALA A 42 -10.01 3.04 -0.40
N ARG A 43 -10.43 1.80 -0.22
CA ARG A 43 -11.41 1.42 0.81
C ARG A 43 -10.88 1.67 2.22
N LEU A 44 -9.62 1.30 2.50
CA LEU A 44 -8.99 1.58 3.80
C LEU A 44 -8.93 3.09 4.07
N ALA A 45 -8.58 3.90 3.06
CA ALA A 45 -8.56 5.35 3.18
C ALA A 45 -9.95 5.94 3.45
N GLU A 46 -10.98 5.48 2.74
CA GLU A 46 -12.36 5.95 2.96
C GLU A 46 -12.92 5.51 4.32
N ALA A 47 -12.53 4.34 4.82
CA ALA A 47 -12.97 3.85 6.12
C ALA A 47 -12.44 4.69 7.30
N VAL A 48 -11.22 5.24 7.20
CA VAL A 48 -10.65 6.10 8.24
C VAL A 48 -11.02 7.58 8.07
N ARG A 49 -11.46 8.01 6.87
CA ARG A 49 -11.79 9.41 6.56
C ARG A 49 -12.73 10.08 7.59
N PRO A 50 -13.78 9.43 8.14
CA PRO A 50 -14.64 10.05 9.15
C PRO A 50 -13.94 10.38 10.48
N ALA A 51 -12.83 9.72 10.78
CA ALA A 51 -12.02 9.95 11.97
C ALA A 51 -10.93 11.02 11.78
N ILE A 52 -10.79 11.57 10.57
CA ILE A 52 -9.75 12.54 10.21
C ILE A 52 -10.40 13.89 9.84
N ASP A 53 -10.02 14.95 10.55
CA ASP A 53 -10.32 16.34 10.18
C ASP A 53 -9.07 17.00 9.57
N ALA A 54 -9.25 17.81 8.52
CA ALA A 54 -8.15 18.45 7.81
C ALA A 54 -7.32 19.43 8.65
N ARG A 55 -7.80 19.82 9.83
CA ARG A 55 -7.10 20.68 10.80
C ARG A 55 -6.34 19.89 11.86
N MET A 56 -6.46 18.56 11.88
CA MET A 56 -5.72 17.74 12.82
C MET A 56 -4.21 17.86 12.57
N PRO A 57 -3.40 17.89 13.63
CA PRO A 57 -1.96 17.73 13.51
C PRO A 57 -1.61 16.42 12.78
N PRO A 58 -0.55 16.39 11.94
CA PRO A 58 -0.15 15.18 11.21
C PRO A 58 0.07 13.95 12.10
N GLU A 59 0.55 14.15 13.33
CA GLU A 59 0.71 13.09 14.32
C GLU A 59 -0.63 12.44 14.72
N ASP A 60 -1.69 13.24 14.89
CA ASP A 60 -3.00 12.74 15.26
C ASP A 60 -3.67 12.02 14.08
N ILE A 61 -3.42 12.49 12.85
CA ILE A 61 -3.82 11.78 11.63
C ILE A 61 -3.14 10.41 11.56
N ALA A 62 -1.82 10.36 11.80
CA ALA A 62 -1.07 9.11 11.79
C ALA A 62 -1.57 8.13 12.86
N LEU A 63 -1.92 8.62 14.05
CA LEU A 63 -2.53 7.81 15.11
C LEU A 63 -3.90 7.26 14.71
N ALA A 64 -4.77 8.09 14.12
CA ALA A 64 -6.10 7.65 13.66
C ALA A 64 -5.99 6.57 12.57
N VAL A 65 -5.07 6.75 11.61
CA VAL A 65 -4.76 5.73 10.59
C VAL A 65 -4.21 4.46 11.22
N GLY A 66 -3.26 4.58 12.15
CA GLY A 66 -2.69 3.44 12.87
C GLY A 66 -3.75 2.66 13.64
N ASP A 67 -4.59 3.33 14.42
CA ASP A 67 -5.66 2.69 15.18
C ASP A 67 -6.66 1.97 14.26
N HIS A 68 -7.00 2.55 13.11
CA HIS A 68 -7.83 1.87 12.12
C HIS A 68 -7.16 0.59 11.60
N LEU A 69 -5.92 0.68 11.12
CA LEU A 69 -5.21 -0.46 10.55
C LEU A 69 -4.98 -1.58 11.57
N PHE A 70 -4.42 -1.26 12.74
CA PHE A 70 -3.98 -2.26 13.71
C PHE A 70 -5.11 -2.76 14.60
N ARG A 71 -6.03 -1.88 15.06
CA ARG A 71 -7.10 -2.29 15.99
C ARG A 71 -8.41 -2.66 15.30
N THR A 72 -8.75 -1.97 14.22
CA THR A 72 -10.02 -2.21 13.52
C THR A 72 -9.87 -3.29 12.45
N CYS A 73 -8.85 -3.16 11.59
CA CYS A 73 -8.61 -4.13 10.51
C CYS A 73 -7.77 -5.33 10.96
N GLY A 74 -7.09 -5.26 12.11
CA GLY A 74 -6.31 -6.37 12.66
C GLY A 74 -4.99 -6.63 11.94
N PHE A 75 -4.48 -5.64 11.19
CA PHE A 75 -3.15 -5.71 10.61
C PHE A 75 -2.13 -5.92 11.72
N HIS A 76 -1.12 -6.71 11.44
CA HIS A 76 -0.02 -6.96 12.37
C HIS A 76 1.23 -7.33 11.58
N GLY A 77 2.39 -7.09 12.18
CA GLY A 77 3.64 -7.54 11.58
C GLY A 77 3.73 -9.06 11.62
N ASN A 78 4.30 -9.66 10.58
CA ASN A 78 4.68 -11.06 10.59
C ASN A 78 5.90 -11.25 11.51
N THR A 79 5.66 -11.50 12.80
CA THR A 79 6.72 -11.71 13.80
C THR A 79 7.24 -13.15 13.83
N GLU A 80 6.53 -14.07 13.19
CA GLU A 80 6.89 -15.49 13.14
C GLU A 80 7.95 -15.75 12.06
N ASP A 81 7.81 -15.10 10.90
CA ASP A 81 8.79 -15.13 9.81
C ASP A 81 9.04 -13.72 9.26
N TYR A 82 9.82 -12.94 10.00
CA TYR A 82 10.12 -11.55 9.67
C TYR A 82 10.80 -11.38 8.30
N TYR A 83 11.59 -12.39 7.88
CA TYR A 83 12.36 -12.34 6.63
C TYR A 83 11.65 -13.00 5.45
N ASP A 84 10.39 -13.39 5.60
CA ASP A 84 9.58 -13.88 4.49
C ASP A 84 9.56 -12.82 3.36
N PRO A 85 10.01 -13.14 2.13
CA PRO A 85 10.02 -12.19 1.02
C PRO A 85 8.61 -11.63 0.70
N ARG A 86 7.54 -12.35 1.05
CA ARG A 86 6.15 -11.89 0.89
C ARG A 86 5.84 -10.64 1.71
N ASN A 87 6.55 -10.43 2.83
CA ASN A 87 6.41 -9.21 3.63
C ASN A 87 6.80 -7.93 2.85
N SER A 88 7.48 -8.07 1.70
CA SER A 88 7.86 -6.95 0.82
C SER A 88 6.87 -6.67 -0.32
N PHE A 89 5.83 -7.49 -0.49
CA PHE A 89 4.88 -7.34 -1.59
C PHE A 89 3.54 -6.81 -1.10
N LEU A 90 3.13 -5.67 -1.66
CA LEU A 90 1.92 -4.98 -1.23
C LEU A 90 0.66 -5.85 -1.38
N ASN A 91 0.58 -6.72 -2.39
CA ASN A 91 -0.55 -7.64 -2.56
C ASN A 91 -0.64 -8.76 -1.52
N ASP A 92 0.47 -9.09 -0.84
CA ASP A 92 0.52 -10.14 0.18
C ASP A 92 0.28 -9.58 1.59
N VAL A 93 0.45 -8.27 1.79
CA VAL A 93 0.30 -7.60 3.08
C VAL A 93 -0.94 -6.70 3.18
N LEU A 94 -1.72 -6.57 2.10
CA LEU A 94 -3.04 -5.91 2.08
C LEU A 94 -4.16 -6.92 2.36
#